data_AF-A0AAU8A197-F1
#
_entry.id   AF-A0AAU8A197-F1
#
_cell.length_a   1.000
_cell.length_b   1.000
_cell.length_c   1.000
_cell.angle_alpha   90.00
_cell.angle_beta   90.00
_cell.angle_gamma   90.00
#
_symmetry.space_group_name_H-M   'P 1'
#
loop_
_entity.id
_entity.type
_entity.pdbx_description
1 polymer ?
#
loop_
_entity_poly.entity_id
_entity_poly.type
_entity_poly.pdbx_seq_one_letter_code
_entity_poly.pdbx_strand_id
1 'polypeptide(L)'
;MENSDFYEAECFLKLGLYPQAFEAFMALEAGSYECTYLMPCKMALNNQLTPAQLDLLFHDLEREVKNSNPRATYNYGLVMEHAGNQAKAIQLLQLAMDLGIPEARAALSRLLMKGG
;
A
#
# COMPACT_ATOMS: atom_id res chain seq x y z
N MET A 1 -19.29 5.62 13.73
CA MET A 1 -18.67 6.96 13.63
C MET A 1 -17.44 6.93 12.73
N GLU A 2 -17.23 5.88 11.92
CA GLU A 2 -16.01 5.69 11.10
C GLU A 2 -16.00 6.45 9.77
N ASN A 3 -17.14 7.01 9.34
CA ASN A 3 -17.25 7.55 7.99
C ASN A 3 -16.72 9.00 7.87
N SER A 4 -16.79 9.80 8.94
CA SER A 4 -16.41 11.23 8.87
C SER A 4 -14.93 11.45 8.59
N ASP A 5 -14.07 10.68 9.28
CA ASP A 5 -12.62 10.83 9.22
C ASP A 5 -12.07 10.37 7.86
N PHE A 6 -12.70 9.35 7.26
CA PHE A 6 -12.39 8.94 5.88
C PHE A 6 -12.78 10.02 4.85
N TYR A 7 -13.97 10.62 4.98
CA TYR A 7 -14.40 11.70 4.09
C TYR A 7 -13.49 12.93 4.20
N GLU A 8 -13.00 13.25 5.40
CA GLU A 8 -12.04 14.33 5.60
C GLU A 8 -10.70 14.04 4.90
N ALA A 9 -10.16 12.84 5.07
CA ALA A 9 -8.95 12.40 4.36
C ALA A 9 -9.11 12.47 2.83
N GLU A 10 -10.26 12.05 2.30
CA GLU A 10 -10.59 12.18 0.88
C GLU A 10 -10.70 13.65 0.44
N CYS A 11 -11.23 14.53 1.27
CA CYS A 11 -11.30 15.97 0.98
C CYS A 11 -9.90 16.56 0.83
N PHE A 12 -8.97 16.25 1.74
CA PHE A 12 -7.57 16.67 1.61
C PHE A 12 -6.96 16.17 0.29
N LEU A 13 -7.20 14.90 -0.06
CA LEU A 13 -6.68 14.32 -1.29
C LEU A 13 -7.20 15.05 -2.54
N LYS A 14 -8.51 15.35 -2.58
CA LYS A 14 -9.17 16.08 -3.69
C LYS A 14 -8.68 17.52 -3.82
N LEU A 15 -8.30 18.15 -2.70
CA LEU A 15 -7.75 19.50 -2.66
C LEU A 15 -6.23 19.54 -2.99
N GLY A 16 -5.59 18.39 -3.22
CA GLY A 16 -4.14 18.32 -3.46
C GLY A 16 -3.29 18.49 -2.19
N LEU A 17 -3.92 18.43 -1.01
CA LEU A 17 -3.27 18.50 0.29
C LEU A 17 -2.73 17.11 0.66
N TYR A 18 -1.79 16.62 -0.14
CA TYR A 18 -1.29 15.25 -0.04
C TYR A 18 -0.66 14.92 1.31
N PRO A 19 0.11 15.81 1.97
CA PRO A 19 0.64 15.48 3.28
C PRO A 19 -0.44 15.22 4.33
N GLN A 20 -1.45 16.08 4.39
CA GLN A 20 -2.57 15.95 5.31
C GLN A 20 -3.43 14.74 5.00
N ALA A 21 -3.69 14.48 3.70
CA ALA A 21 -4.41 13.30 3.27
C ALA A 21 -3.70 12.01 3.71
N PHE A 22 -2.38 11.95 3.52
CA PHE A 22 -1.58 10.80 3.91
C PHE A 22 -1.61 10.58 5.42
N GLU A 23 -1.39 11.62 6.21
CA GLU A 23 -1.45 11.54 7.68
C GLU A 23 -2.81 11.05 8.17
N ALA A 24 -3.90 11.58 7.60
CA ALA A 24 -5.25 11.17 7.95
C ALA A 24 -5.52 9.70 7.58
N PHE A 25 -5.12 9.27 6.38
CA PHE A 25 -5.26 7.86 6.00
C PHE A 25 -4.39 6.92 6.84
N MET A 26 -3.18 7.31 7.21
CA MET A 26 -2.32 6.52 8.11
C MET A 26 -2.93 6.38 9.51
N ALA A 27 -3.53 7.46 10.03
CA ALA A 27 -4.22 7.42 11.33
C ALA A 27 -5.44 6.49 11.33
N LEU A 28 -6.20 6.46 10.23
CA LEU A 28 -7.32 5.54 10.05
C LEU A 28 -6.87 4.07 10.07
N GLU A 29 -5.75 3.76 9.43
CA GLU A 29 -5.21 2.40 9.39
C GLU A 29 -4.64 2.00 10.76
N ALA A 30 -3.96 2.89 11.47
CA ALA A 30 -3.39 2.61 12.80
C ALA A 30 -4.44 2.25 13.87
N GLY A 31 -5.70 2.66 13.68
CA GLY A 31 -6.83 2.31 14.54
C GLY A 31 -7.60 1.05 14.11
N SER A 32 -7.29 0.48 12.95
CA SER A 32 -7.99 -0.67 12.39
C SER A 32 -7.41 -2.00 12.90
N TYR A 33 -8.27 -3.01 13.05
CA TYR A 33 -7.81 -4.38 13.32
C TYR A 33 -7.25 -5.05 12.05
N GLU A 34 -7.71 -4.62 10.87
CA GLU A 34 -7.26 -5.11 9.58
C GLU A 34 -6.71 -3.94 8.75
N CYS A 35 -5.43 -3.63 8.93
CA CYS A 35 -4.77 -2.56 8.18
C CYS A 35 -4.55 -3.02 6.73
N THR A 36 -5.08 -2.30 5.75
CA THR A 36 -4.83 -2.60 4.33
C THR A 36 -3.86 -1.60 3.70
N TYR A 37 -3.74 -0.43 4.30
CA TYR A 37 -2.99 0.71 3.78
C TYR A 37 -3.33 1.05 2.32
N LEU A 38 -4.57 0.79 1.90
CA LEU A 38 -4.98 0.90 0.50
C LEU A 38 -4.83 2.33 -0.02
N MET A 39 -5.34 3.31 0.73
CA MET A 39 -5.28 4.72 0.31
C MET A 39 -3.85 5.27 0.33
N PRO A 40 -3.04 5.06 1.38
CA PRO A 40 -1.62 5.40 1.35
C PRO A 40 -0.86 4.76 0.18
N CYS A 41 -1.11 3.47 -0.12
CA CYS A 41 -0.49 2.81 -1.27
C CYS A 41 -0.92 3.42 -2.60
N LYS A 42 -2.20 3.77 -2.78
CA LYS A 42 -2.66 4.49 -3.98
C LYS A 42 -1.97 5.84 -4.15
N MET A 43 -1.78 6.58 -3.05
CA MET A 43 -1.03 7.85 -3.10
C MET A 43 0.43 7.63 -3.51
N ALA A 44 1.07 6.56 -3.03
CA ALA A 44 2.43 6.19 -3.44
C ALA A 44 2.49 5.89 -4.96
N LEU A 45 1.54 5.10 -5.48
CA LEU A 45 1.44 4.78 -6.91
C LEU A 45 1.21 6.01 -7.80
N ASN A 46 0.56 7.04 -7.24
CA ASN A 46 0.33 8.32 -7.93
C ASN A 46 1.48 9.32 -7.78
N ASN A 47 2.59 8.94 -7.14
CA ASN A 47 3.72 9.82 -6.80
C ASN A 47 3.31 11.05 -5.97
N GLN A 48 2.30 10.89 -5.11
CA GLN A 48 1.77 11.97 -4.26
C GLN A 48 2.46 12.05 -2.89
N LEU A 49 3.38 11.12 -2.60
CA LEU A 49 4.06 11.04 -1.32
C LEU A 49 5.48 11.59 -1.39
N THR A 50 5.90 12.25 -0.33
CA THR A 50 7.30 12.62 -0.11
C THR A 50 8.15 11.40 0.25
N PRO A 51 9.49 11.45 0.11
CA PRO A 51 10.36 10.36 0.51
C PRO A 51 10.17 9.92 1.97
N ALA A 52 10.03 10.88 2.90
CA ALA A 52 9.81 10.58 4.32
C ALA A 52 8.48 9.85 4.56
N GLN A 53 7.44 10.16 3.78
CA GLN A 53 6.15 9.47 3.87
C GLN A 53 6.19 8.07 3.25
N LEU A 54 6.96 7.89 2.18
CA LEU A 54 7.23 6.56 1.63
C LEU A 54 7.97 5.68 2.63
N ASP A 55 8.99 6.22 3.29
CA ASP A 55 9.74 5.48 4.32
C ASP A 55 8.83 5.05 5.48
N LEU A 56 7.96 5.95 5.95
CA LEU A 56 6.98 5.64 6.98
C LEU A 56 5.97 4.57 6.53
N LEU A 57 5.43 4.71 5.31
CA LEU A 57 4.52 3.72 4.74
C LEU A 57 5.18 2.35 4.62
N PHE A 58 6.43 2.29 4.17
CA PHE A 58 7.18 1.04 4.02
C PHE A 58 7.47 0.40 5.37
N HIS A 59 7.81 1.18 6.38
CA HIS A 59 8.00 0.67 7.74
C HIS A 59 6.76 -0.05 8.26
N ASP A 60 5.59 0.58 8.12
CA ASP A 60 4.32 0.02 8.57
C ASP A 60 3.88 -1.20 7.74
N LEU A 61 4.04 -1.14 6.41
CA LEU A 61 3.76 -2.29 5.54
C LEU A 61 4.67 -3.48 5.86
N GLU A 62 5.96 -3.26 6.17
CA GLU A 62 6.85 -4.33 6.60
C GLU A 62 6.42 -4.99 7.91
N ARG A 63 5.82 -4.22 8.83
CA ARG A 63 5.21 -4.78 10.04
C ARG A 63 4.03 -5.67 9.68
N GLU A 64 3.17 -5.24 8.77
CA GLU A 64 2.01 -6.03 8.33
C GLU A 64 2.40 -7.32 7.59
N VAL A 65 3.48 -7.28 6.81
CA VAL A 65 4.06 -8.49 6.19
C VAL A 65 4.47 -9.49 7.27
N LYS A 66 5.13 -9.04 8.35
CA LYS A 66 5.51 -9.91 9.49
C LYS A 66 4.29 -10.48 10.22
N ASN A 67 3.21 -9.71 10.27
CA ASN A 67 1.93 -10.13 10.84
C ASN A 67 1.12 -11.04 9.90
N SER A 68 1.66 -11.42 8.73
CA SER A 68 0.99 -12.24 7.71
C SER A 68 -0.32 -11.63 7.20
N ASN A 69 -0.39 -10.29 7.16
CA ASN A 69 -1.54 -9.58 6.64
C ASN A 69 -1.60 -9.69 5.11
N PRO A 70 -2.55 -10.43 4.53
CA PRO A 70 -2.51 -10.76 3.10
C PRO A 70 -2.71 -9.52 2.22
N ARG A 71 -3.63 -8.62 2.59
CA ARG A 71 -4.01 -7.47 1.76
C ARG A 71 -2.95 -6.37 1.80
N ALA A 72 -2.40 -6.07 2.98
CA ALA A 72 -1.28 -5.13 3.09
C ALA A 72 -0.04 -5.65 2.33
N THR A 73 0.26 -6.94 2.43
CA THR A 73 1.37 -7.57 1.69
C THR A 73 1.19 -7.42 0.17
N TYR A 74 -0.01 -7.67 -0.35
CA TYR A 74 -0.32 -7.47 -1.76
C TYR A 74 -0.14 -6.00 -2.20
N ASN A 75 -0.73 -5.06 -1.46
CA ASN A 75 -0.63 -3.64 -1.76
C ASN A 75 0.83 -3.16 -1.73
N TYR A 76 1.62 -3.65 -0.78
CA TYR A 76 3.04 -3.34 -0.70
C TYR A 76 3.80 -3.85 -1.93
N GLY A 77 3.49 -5.05 -2.41
CA GLY A 77 4.07 -5.61 -3.63
C GLY A 77 3.86 -4.71 -4.85
N LEU A 78 2.66 -4.16 -5.03
CA LEU A 78 2.36 -3.22 -6.11
C LEU A 78 3.16 -1.92 -6.01
N VAL A 79 3.33 -1.40 -4.78
CA VAL A 79 4.13 -0.18 -4.57
C VAL A 79 5.61 -0.45 -4.84
N MET A 80 6.15 -1.61 -4.46
CA MET A 80 7.53 -1.99 -4.78
C MET A 80 7.77 -2.15 -6.28
N GLU A 81 6.78 -2.67 -7.03
CA GLU A 81 6.85 -2.73 -8.49
C GLU A 81 6.96 -1.32 -9.07
N HIS A 82 6.09 -0.40 -8.63
CA HIS A 82 6.08 0.99 -9.08
C HIS A 82 7.37 1.75 -8.73
N ALA A 83 7.93 1.48 -7.55
CA ALA A 83 9.21 2.04 -7.11
C ALA A 83 10.42 1.46 -7.87
N GLY A 84 10.20 0.51 -8.81
CA GLY A 84 11.26 -0.14 -9.58
C GLY A 84 12.00 -1.25 -8.84
N ASN A 85 11.60 -1.58 -7.61
CA ASN A 85 12.18 -2.68 -6.84
C ASN A 85 11.49 -4.00 -7.20
N GLN A 86 11.77 -4.48 -8.41
CA GLN A 86 11.14 -5.69 -8.96
C GLN A 86 11.38 -6.93 -8.09
N ALA A 87 12.59 -7.08 -7.53
CA ALA A 87 12.92 -8.24 -6.69
C ALA A 87 12.02 -8.31 -5.45
N LYS A 88 11.87 -7.19 -4.73
CA LYS A 88 10.99 -7.13 -3.55
C LYS A 88 9.52 -7.25 -3.93
N ALA A 89 9.11 -6.67 -5.06
CA ALA A 89 7.75 -6.81 -5.58
C ALA A 89 7.39 -8.27 -5.86
N ILE A 90 8.26 -9.03 -6.54
CA ILE A 90 8.07 -10.46 -6.80
C ILE A 90 7.91 -11.23 -5.49
N GLN A 91 8.79 -11.00 -4.51
CA GLN A 91 8.73 -11.66 -3.21
C GLN A 91 7.41 -11.41 -2.49
N LEU A 92 6.97 -10.15 -2.44
CA LEU A 92 5.73 -9.76 -1.77
C LEU A 92 4.50 -10.30 -2.48
N LEU A 93 4.45 -10.24 -3.82
CA LEU A 93 3.31 -10.76 -4.58
C LEU A 93 3.23 -12.29 -4.50
N GLN A 94 4.36 -12.99 -4.47
CA GLN A 94 4.38 -14.43 -4.22
C GLN A 94 3.83 -14.74 -2.82
N LEU A 95 4.31 -14.03 -1.79
CA LEU A 95 3.82 -14.22 -0.42
C LEU A 95 2.32 -13.91 -0.30
N ALA A 96 1.83 -12.84 -0.93
CA ALA A 96 0.42 -12.51 -0.94
C ALA A 96 -0.43 -13.60 -1.61
N MET A 97 0.08 -14.24 -2.66
CA MET A 97 -0.58 -15.39 -3.29
C MET A 97 -0.64 -16.58 -2.33
N ASP A 98 0.46 -16.88 -1.63
CA ASP A 98 0.52 -17.98 -0.65
C ASP A 98 -0.39 -17.73 0.56
N LEU A 99 -0.60 -16.46 0.92
CA LEU A 99 -1.58 -16.00 1.93
C LEU A 99 -3.02 -15.94 1.40
N GLY A 100 -3.27 -16.29 0.13
CA GLY A 100 -4.60 -16.47 -0.42
C GLY A 100 -5.20 -15.25 -1.14
N ILE A 101 -4.40 -14.26 -1.55
CA ILE A 101 -4.86 -13.13 -2.40
C ILE A 101 -4.92 -13.57 -3.88
N PRO A 102 -6.11 -13.75 -4.49
CA PRO A 102 -6.22 -14.24 -5.87
C PRO A 102 -5.62 -13.28 -6.90
N GLU A 103 -5.71 -11.96 -6.66
CA GLU A 103 -5.22 -10.92 -7.55
C GLU A 103 -3.68 -10.93 -7.67
N ALA A 104 -2.98 -11.45 -6.66
CA ALA A 104 -1.52 -11.49 -6.59
C ALA A 104 -0.92 -12.31 -7.74
N ARG A 105 -1.56 -13.42 -8.12
CA ARG A 105 -1.11 -14.26 -9.25
C ARG A 105 -1.08 -13.48 -10.57
N ALA A 106 -2.13 -12.71 -10.83
CA ALA A 106 -2.22 -11.92 -12.06
C ALA A 106 -1.20 -10.78 -12.06
N ALA A 107 -1.00 -10.11 -10.92
CA ALA A 107 0.03 -9.08 -10.77
C ALA A 107 1.44 -9.65 -10.99
N LEU A 108 1.77 -10.76 -10.33
CA LEU A 108 3.06 -11.43 -10.47
C LEU A 108 3.33 -11.86 -11.91
N SER A 109 2.33 -12.43 -12.59
CA SER A 109 2.45 -12.84 -13.98
C SER A 109 2.79 -11.65 -14.89
N ARG A 110 2.10 -10.51 -14.72
CA ARG A 110 2.40 -9.28 -15.49
C ARG A 110 3.81 -8.75 -15.23
N LEU A 111 4.23 -8.76 -13.97
CA LEU A 111 5.56 -8.28 -13.57
C LEU A 111 6.68 -9.10 -14.22
N LEU A 112 6.56 -10.43 -14.19
CA LEU A 112 7.55 -11.34 -14.78
C LEU A 112 7.61 -11.20 -16.31
N MET A 113 6.47 -10.97 -16.97
CA MET A 113 6.43 -10.74 -18.42
C MET A 113 7.06 -9.41 -18.83
N LYS A 114 7.06 -8.40 -17.96
CA LYS A 114 7.66 -7.08 -18.24
C LYS A 114 9.18 -7.05 -18.01
N GLY A 115 9.70 -7.94 -17.17
CA GLY A 115 11.13 -8.05 -16.84
C GLY A 115 11.89 -9.10 -17.65
N GLY A 116 11.22 -9.84 -18.54
CA GLY A 116 11.81 -10.86 -19.43
C GLY A 116 12.14 -10.35 -20.82
#